data_AF-J2JLJ2-F1
#
_entry.id   AF-J2JLJ2-F1
#
_cell.length_a   1.000
_cell.length_b   1.000
_cell.length_c   1.000
_cell.angle_alpha   90.00
_cell.angle_beta   90.00
_cell.angle_gamma   90.00
#
_symmetry.space_group_name_H-M   'P 1'
#
loop_
_entity.id
_entity.type
_entity.pdbx_description
1 polymer ?
#
loop_
_entity_poly.entity_id
_entity_poly.type
_entity_poly.pdbx_seq_one_letter_code
_entity_poly.pdbx_strand_id
1 'polypeptide(L)'
;MDILRACFYAYNRKVNHFAQCVILINKDVFNVSKIYNISVTQDYFICSEIKIDKLIDQLCEKETGDFLDAYHLAKNQGFSFSAFPDRGNLNMSLIQIPRFGEVDFERIINSIGGSKISETEKRTPDFYINDILLELKDLQEDSLENKDRQKSIAKLFKDRVDYAINIDPLLDFGDLTFDYHRLVKNTIKNQFKSASDQIKQYKKLNPNFKNAGIIILNTGFESLPNELLKKMVADILNNETKTIEFAFLFSQKMQTNGWNLDSVFLSEWVGNVPNEILKLKDEMDELVEIKMIEMVRENNSSKTIESQKPISFEIDNKVFFWNPGQMKFPWE
;
A
#
# COMPACT_ATOMS: atom_id res chain seq x y z
N MET A 1 -0.72 40.84 -12.71
CA MET A 1 -1.49 39.66 -12.27
C MET A 1 -0.52 38.83 -11.46
N ASP A 2 -0.84 38.55 -10.19
CA ASP A 2 0.07 37.79 -9.33
C ASP A 2 0.09 36.32 -9.76
N ILE A 3 1.26 35.80 -10.12
CA ILE A 3 1.44 34.37 -10.42
C ILE A 3 2.07 33.68 -9.21
N LEU A 4 1.49 32.56 -8.82
CA LEU A 4 2.05 31.63 -7.84
C LEU A 4 2.77 30.50 -8.57
N ARG A 5 3.86 30.02 -7.99
CA ARG A 5 4.53 28.79 -8.38
C ARG A 5 4.25 27.74 -7.31
N ALA A 6 3.65 26.62 -7.72
CA ALA A 6 3.48 25.44 -6.91
C ALA A 6 4.49 24.37 -7.37
N CYS A 7 5.34 23.91 -6.45
CA CYS A 7 6.33 22.85 -6.70
C CYS A 7 6.04 21.63 -5.82
N PHE A 8 6.07 20.45 -6.42
CA PHE A 8 5.85 19.17 -5.72
C PHE A 8 6.48 18.03 -6.53
N TYR A 9 6.71 16.89 -5.88
CA TYR A 9 6.99 15.63 -6.55
C TYR A 9 5.67 14.91 -6.84
N ALA A 10 5.61 14.27 -7.99
CA ALA A 10 4.50 13.45 -8.39
C ALA A 10 4.95 12.18 -9.10
N TYR A 11 4.08 11.19 -9.11
CA TYR A 11 4.29 9.91 -9.77
C TYR A 11 3.41 9.80 -11.01
N ASN A 12 4.01 9.47 -12.15
CA ASN A 12 3.25 9.21 -13.36
C ASN A 12 2.89 7.72 -13.45
N ARG A 13 1.62 7.38 -13.28
CA ARG A 13 1.17 5.98 -13.29
C ARG A 13 1.22 5.32 -14.68
N LYS A 14 1.19 6.09 -15.77
CA LYS A 14 1.22 5.54 -17.14
C LYS A 14 2.61 5.11 -17.57
N VAL A 15 3.62 5.92 -17.21
CA VAL A 15 5.02 5.68 -17.61
C VAL A 15 5.91 5.23 -16.43
N ASN A 16 5.33 5.11 -15.24
CA ASN A 16 5.92 4.49 -14.06
C ASN A 16 7.12 5.24 -13.44
N HIS A 17 7.25 6.56 -13.62
CA HIS A 17 8.36 7.36 -13.10
C HIS A 17 7.94 8.43 -12.10
N PHE A 18 8.87 8.94 -11.30
CA PHE A 18 8.64 10.17 -10.53
C PHE A 18 9.04 11.39 -11.37
N ALA A 19 8.48 12.54 -11.03
CA ALA A 19 8.88 13.81 -11.60
C ALA A 19 8.82 14.91 -10.55
N GLN A 20 9.70 15.89 -10.68
CA GLN A 20 9.45 17.19 -10.09
C GLN A 20 8.46 17.93 -11.00
N CYS A 21 7.35 18.37 -10.44
CA CYS A 21 6.32 19.11 -11.15
C CYS A 21 6.30 20.57 -10.69
N VAL A 22 6.04 21.46 -11.64
CA VAL A 22 5.86 22.89 -11.42
C VAL A 22 4.57 23.33 -12.08
N ILE A 23 3.71 23.98 -11.31
CA ILE A 23 2.53 24.66 -11.83
C ILE A 23 2.70 26.15 -11.58
N LEU A 24 2.64 26.93 -12.65
CA LEU A 24 2.46 28.37 -12.53
C LEU A 24 0.97 28.66 -12.67
N ILE A 25 0.38 29.40 -11.72
CA ILE A 25 -1.06 29.64 -11.69
C ILE A 25 -1.34 31.06 -11.23
N ASN A 26 -2.36 31.69 -11.81
CA ASN A 26 -2.83 32.96 -11.29
C ASN A 26 -3.35 32.79 -9.85
N LYS A 27 -2.88 33.66 -8.95
CA LYS A 27 -3.26 33.70 -7.54
C LYS A 27 -4.78 33.74 -7.33
N ASP A 28 -5.52 34.44 -8.19
CA ASP A 28 -6.96 34.62 -8.02
C ASP A 28 -7.76 33.32 -8.25
N VAL A 29 -7.19 32.36 -8.98
CA VAL A 29 -7.81 31.06 -9.26
C VAL A 29 -7.14 29.91 -8.51
N PHE A 30 -6.17 30.22 -7.64
CA PHE A 30 -5.43 29.24 -6.89
C PHE A 30 -6.32 28.57 -5.84
N ASN A 31 -6.35 27.24 -5.90
CA ASN A 31 -6.72 26.37 -4.80
C ASN A 31 -6.05 25.00 -5.01
N VAL A 32 -5.92 24.22 -3.94
CA VAL A 32 -5.25 22.91 -3.96
C VAL A 32 -6.01 21.92 -4.85
N SER A 33 -7.34 21.93 -4.83
CA SER A 33 -8.14 21.07 -5.72
C SER A 33 -7.81 21.33 -7.19
N LYS A 34 -7.56 22.59 -7.57
CA LYS A 34 -7.17 22.97 -8.93
C LYS A 34 -5.76 22.47 -9.27
N ILE A 35 -4.80 22.61 -8.36
CA ILE A 35 -3.44 22.07 -8.50
C ILE A 35 -3.49 20.54 -8.71
N TYR A 36 -4.23 19.84 -7.84
CA TYR A 36 -4.38 18.39 -7.93
C TYR A 36 -5.03 17.96 -9.24
N ASN A 37 -6.12 18.62 -9.64
CA ASN A 37 -6.82 18.31 -10.90
C ASN A 37 -5.95 18.55 -12.14
N ILE A 38 -5.17 19.65 -12.17
CA ILE A 38 -4.20 19.89 -13.25
C ILE A 38 -3.19 18.74 -13.30
N SER A 39 -2.61 18.38 -12.16
CA SER A 39 -1.60 17.31 -12.06
C SER A 39 -2.14 15.96 -12.55
N VAL A 40 -3.31 15.54 -12.04
CA VAL A 40 -3.94 14.25 -12.40
C VAL A 40 -4.38 14.21 -13.86
N THR A 41 -4.80 15.35 -14.45
CA THR A 41 -5.12 15.42 -15.89
C THR A 41 -3.89 15.16 -16.77
N GLN A 42 -2.69 15.40 -16.23
CA GLN A 42 -1.40 15.09 -16.87
C GLN A 42 -0.84 13.73 -16.43
N ASP A 43 -1.65 12.89 -15.78
CA ASP A 43 -1.30 11.58 -15.22
C ASP A 43 -0.28 11.60 -14.06
N TYR A 44 -0.04 12.77 -13.46
CA TYR A 44 0.87 12.95 -12.33
C TYR A 44 0.10 13.00 -11.00
N PHE A 45 0.34 12.01 -10.14
CA PHE A 45 -0.27 11.87 -8.81
C PHE A 45 0.69 12.43 -7.76
N ILE A 46 0.26 13.46 -7.02
CA ILE A 46 1.10 14.20 -6.09
C ILE A 46 1.54 13.29 -4.93
N CYS A 47 2.85 13.15 -4.71
CA CYS A 47 3.44 12.25 -3.71
C CYS A 47 4.45 12.95 -2.78
N SER A 48 4.31 14.27 -2.62
CA SER A 48 5.04 15.07 -1.65
C SER A 48 4.21 16.26 -1.16
N GLU A 49 4.77 17.01 -0.22
CA GLU A 49 4.30 18.35 0.12
C GLU A 49 4.26 19.27 -1.11
N ILE A 50 3.34 20.24 -1.10
CA ILE A 50 3.23 21.28 -2.11
C ILE A 50 3.85 22.56 -1.56
N LYS A 51 4.96 22.99 -2.15
CA LYS A 51 5.62 24.26 -1.84
C LYS A 51 5.06 25.34 -2.74
N ILE A 52 4.69 26.48 -2.14
CA ILE A 52 4.08 27.59 -2.87
C ILE A 52 4.89 28.86 -2.63
N ASP A 53 5.27 29.51 -3.72
CA ASP A 53 5.90 30.82 -3.69
C ASP A 53 5.24 31.79 -4.67
N LYS A 54 5.35 33.08 -4.37
CA LYS A 54 4.86 34.16 -5.23
C LYS A 54 5.99 34.60 -6.15
N LEU A 55 5.73 34.60 -7.45
CA LEU A 55 6.68 35.09 -8.43
C LEU A 55 6.72 36.62 -8.48
N ILE A 56 7.89 37.17 -8.81
CA ILE A 56 8.11 38.60 -8.97
C ILE A 56 8.22 38.89 -10.46
N ASP A 57 7.22 39.58 -11.02
CA ASP A 57 7.11 39.85 -12.46
C ASP A 57 8.42 40.35 -13.09
N GLN A 58 9.05 41.36 -12.49
CA GLN A 58 10.30 41.94 -13.01
C GLN A 58 11.48 40.96 -13.07
N LEU A 59 11.49 39.91 -12.25
CA LEU A 59 12.50 38.87 -12.31
C LEU A 59 12.15 37.83 -13.38
N CYS A 60 10.88 37.44 -13.46
CA CYS A 60 10.41 36.49 -14.48
C CYS A 60 10.65 37.02 -15.90
N GLU A 61 10.41 38.30 -16.17
CA GLU A 61 10.63 38.93 -17.48
C GLU A 61 12.12 39.03 -17.88
N LYS A 62 13.05 38.74 -16.96
CA LYS A 62 14.50 38.65 -17.24
C LYS A 62 14.97 37.23 -17.53
N GLU A 63 14.14 36.22 -17.23
CA GLU A 63 14.40 34.84 -17.59
C GLU A 63 14.21 34.65 -19.10
N THR A 64 14.63 33.50 -19.63
CA THR A 64 14.47 33.16 -21.06
C THR A 64 14.05 31.71 -21.23
N GLY A 65 13.59 31.36 -22.43
CA GLY A 65 13.22 29.99 -22.80
C GLY A 65 11.95 29.49 -22.09
N ASP A 66 11.91 28.17 -21.85
CA ASP A 66 10.70 27.45 -21.43
C ASP A 66 10.02 28.02 -20.19
N PHE A 67 10.79 28.57 -19.23
CA PHE A 67 10.23 29.18 -18.03
C PHE A 67 9.45 30.47 -18.34
N LEU A 68 10.00 31.34 -19.18
CA LEU A 68 9.34 32.60 -19.57
C LEU A 68 8.06 32.30 -20.36
N ASP A 69 8.12 31.31 -21.26
CA ASP A 69 6.96 30.87 -22.02
C ASP A 69 5.86 30.31 -21.11
N ALA A 70 6.22 29.46 -20.14
CA ALA A 70 5.30 28.94 -19.14
C ALA A 70 4.70 30.05 -18.27
N TYR A 71 5.47 31.08 -17.95
CA TYR A 71 5.00 32.23 -17.18
C TYR A 71 3.98 33.08 -17.96
N HIS A 72 4.27 33.40 -19.23
CA HIS A 72 3.32 34.10 -20.10
C HIS A 72 2.06 33.26 -20.36
N LEU A 73 2.22 31.94 -20.54
CA LEU A 73 1.10 31.03 -20.68
C LEU A 73 0.19 31.09 -19.45
N ALA A 74 0.75 31.05 -18.25
CA ALA A 74 -0.01 31.17 -17.01
C ALA A 74 -0.71 32.54 -16.86
N LYS A 75 -0.05 33.64 -17.25
CA LYS A 75 -0.67 34.98 -17.28
C LYS A 75 -1.86 35.07 -18.23
N ASN A 76 -1.74 34.46 -19.42
CA ASN A 76 -2.74 34.61 -20.48
C ASN A 76 -3.87 33.58 -20.41
N GLN A 77 -3.56 32.34 -20.00
CA GLN A 77 -4.49 31.21 -20.01
C GLN A 77 -4.86 30.72 -18.59
N GLY A 78 -4.30 31.34 -17.56
CA GLY A 78 -4.61 31.10 -16.14
C GLY A 78 -3.68 30.12 -15.44
N PHE A 79 -3.06 29.17 -16.16
CA PHE A 79 -2.01 28.31 -15.62
C PHE A 79 -1.07 27.75 -16.69
N SER A 80 0.06 27.20 -16.26
CA SER A 80 0.94 26.32 -17.03
C SER A 80 1.40 25.15 -16.16
N PHE A 81 1.72 24.03 -16.79
CA PHE A 81 2.22 22.82 -16.13
C PHE A 81 3.51 22.38 -16.80
N SER A 82 4.52 22.11 -15.98
CA SER A 82 5.78 21.52 -16.43
C SER A 82 6.13 20.35 -15.52
N ALA A 83 6.56 19.24 -16.12
CA ALA A 83 7.08 18.10 -15.40
C ALA A 83 8.52 17.85 -15.84
N PHE A 84 9.37 17.55 -14.86
CA PHE A 84 10.75 17.17 -15.04
C PHE A 84 10.88 15.73 -14.53
N PRO A 85 10.62 14.73 -15.40
CA PRO A 85 10.79 13.33 -15.05
C PRO A 85 12.20 13.09 -14.51
N ASP A 86 12.27 12.30 -13.45
CA ASP A 86 13.54 11.71 -13.10
C ASP A 86 13.98 10.74 -14.20
N ARG A 87 15.25 10.35 -14.17
CA ARG A 87 15.72 9.26 -15.05
C ARG A 87 15.30 7.88 -14.49
N GLY A 88 14.41 7.89 -13.49
CA GLY A 88 14.17 6.95 -12.41
C GLY A 88 13.63 5.60 -12.82
N ASN A 89 12.81 5.52 -13.86
CA ASN A 89 12.17 4.25 -14.19
C ASN A 89 12.04 4.10 -15.69
N LEU A 90 12.88 3.24 -16.28
CA LEU A 90 12.80 2.92 -17.70
C LEU A 90 11.66 1.93 -18.01
N ASN A 91 10.77 1.67 -17.05
CA ASN A 91 9.73 0.65 -17.13
C ASN A 91 10.29 -0.74 -17.51
N MET A 92 11.56 -0.98 -17.17
CA MET A 92 12.26 -2.23 -17.44
C MET A 92 12.04 -3.18 -16.27
N SER A 93 10.91 -3.88 -16.22
CA SER A 93 10.77 -4.99 -15.27
C SER A 93 11.43 -6.25 -15.85
N LEU A 94 12.76 -6.30 -15.80
CA LEU A 94 13.51 -7.45 -16.32
C LEU A 94 13.23 -8.74 -15.55
N ILE A 95 12.83 -8.62 -14.29
CA ILE A 95 12.54 -9.73 -13.38
C ILE A 95 11.09 -9.62 -12.93
N GLN A 96 10.39 -10.76 -12.93
CA GLN A 96 8.98 -10.87 -12.58
C GLN A 96 8.85 -11.61 -11.25
N ILE A 97 8.69 -10.87 -10.14
CA ILE A 97 8.56 -11.49 -8.82
C ILE A 97 7.23 -12.24 -8.71
N PRO A 98 7.23 -13.55 -8.39
CA PRO A 98 6.02 -14.36 -8.33
C PRO A 98 5.15 -13.94 -7.14
N ARG A 99 3.84 -13.79 -7.36
CA ARG A 99 2.88 -13.54 -6.28
C ARG A 99 2.56 -14.83 -5.53
N PHE A 100 2.38 -14.72 -4.22
CA PHE A 100 1.86 -15.80 -3.38
C PHE A 100 0.34 -15.72 -3.25
N GLY A 101 -0.32 -16.87 -3.24
CA GLY A 101 -1.76 -16.96 -3.08
C GLY A 101 -2.21 -18.25 -2.41
N GLU A 102 -3.50 -18.52 -2.46
CA GLU A 102 -4.11 -19.65 -1.77
C GLU A 102 -3.54 -21.02 -2.18
N VAL A 103 -3.24 -21.22 -3.47
CA VAL A 103 -2.66 -22.48 -3.98
C VAL A 103 -1.31 -22.78 -3.33
N ASP A 104 -0.53 -21.75 -3.00
CA ASP A 104 0.76 -21.91 -2.32
C ASP A 104 0.57 -22.38 -0.89
N PHE A 105 -0.44 -21.81 -0.20
CA PHE A 105 -0.80 -22.21 1.16
C PHE A 105 -1.41 -23.60 1.19
N GLU A 106 -2.21 -23.97 0.20
CA GLU A 106 -2.71 -25.34 0.05
C GLU A 106 -1.54 -26.33 -0.07
N ARG A 107 -0.53 -26.02 -0.88
CA ARG A 107 0.68 -26.85 -1.03
C ARG A 107 1.43 -27.01 0.30
N ILE A 108 1.71 -25.91 1.00
CA ILE A 108 2.41 -25.92 2.30
C ILE A 108 1.61 -26.65 3.37
N ILE A 109 0.30 -26.41 3.43
CA ILE A 109 -0.56 -27.06 4.42
C ILE A 109 -0.61 -28.57 4.19
N ASN A 110 -0.67 -29.01 2.93
CA ASN A 110 -0.62 -30.42 2.58
C ASN A 110 0.74 -31.05 2.93
N SER A 111 1.87 -30.35 2.76
CA SER A 111 3.21 -30.91 3.08
C SER A 111 3.39 -31.20 4.57
N ILE A 112 2.72 -30.44 5.45
CA ILE A 112 2.74 -30.66 6.91
C ILE A 112 1.60 -31.54 7.42
N GLY A 113 0.89 -32.26 6.52
CA GLY A 113 -0.16 -33.21 6.87
C GLY A 113 -1.53 -32.60 7.12
N GLY A 114 -1.74 -31.34 6.73
CA GLY A 114 -3.04 -30.70 6.69
C GLY A 114 -3.81 -31.00 5.41
N SER A 115 -4.97 -30.35 5.29
CA SER A 115 -5.76 -30.39 4.06
C SER A 115 -6.66 -29.17 3.92
N LYS A 116 -7.01 -28.86 2.67
CA LYS A 116 -8.08 -27.91 2.34
C LYS A 116 -9.44 -28.48 2.73
N ILE A 117 -10.27 -27.63 3.31
CA ILE A 117 -11.67 -27.94 3.60
C ILE A 117 -12.47 -27.63 2.34
N SER A 118 -13.26 -28.60 1.87
CA SER A 118 -14.14 -28.36 0.72
C SER A 118 -15.14 -27.26 1.01
N GLU A 119 -15.24 -26.29 0.10
CA GLU A 119 -16.26 -25.25 0.16
C GLU A 119 -17.66 -25.88 0.13
N THR A 120 -18.56 -25.32 0.92
CA THR A 120 -19.97 -25.73 0.94
C THR A 120 -20.85 -24.49 0.79
N GLU A 121 -22.17 -24.67 0.66
CA GLU A 121 -23.12 -23.54 0.69
C GLU A 121 -23.05 -22.73 1.99
N LYS A 122 -22.46 -23.30 3.05
CA LYS A 122 -22.17 -22.61 4.31
C LYS A 122 -20.74 -22.08 4.29
N ARG A 123 -20.53 -20.92 4.90
CA ARG A 123 -19.20 -20.34 5.13
C ARG A 123 -18.32 -21.32 5.92
N THR A 124 -17.28 -21.84 5.30
CA THR A 124 -16.27 -22.73 5.89
C THR A 124 -14.94 -22.01 6.05
N PRO A 125 -14.11 -22.40 7.03
CA PRO A 125 -12.68 -22.12 7.01
C PRO A 125 -12.00 -22.84 5.85
N ASP A 126 -10.84 -22.35 5.44
CA ASP A 126 -10.14 -22.84 4.25
C ASP A 126 -9.37 -24.13 4.50
N PHE A 127 -8.79 -24.30 5.70
CA PHE A 127 -7.87 -25.42 5.98
C PHE A 127 -8.03 -26.01 7.37
N TYR A 128 -7.51 -27.23 7.52
CA TYR A 128 -7.25 -27.83 8.83
C TYR A 128 -5.92 -28.57 8.86
N ILE A 129 -5.30 -28.59 10.04
CA ILE A 129 -4.12 -29.41 10.37
C ILE A 129 -4.37 -30.00 11.76
N ASN A 130 -4.38 -31.34 11.86
CA ASN A 130 -4.79 -32.03 13.08
C ASN A 130 -6.16 -31.52 13.58
N ASP A 131 -6.23 -30.99 14.80
CA ASP A 131 -7.42 -30.39 15.41
C ASP A 131 -7.45 -28.84 15.36
N ILE A 132 -6.68 -28.25 14.45
CA ILE A 132 -6.56 -26.80 14.23
C ILE A 132 -7.29 -26.41 12.94
N LEU A 133 -8.15 -25.38 13.02
CA LEU A 133 -8.77 -24.75 11.85
C LEU A 133 -8.02 -23.48 11.46
N LEU A 134 -7.84 -23.24 10.16
CA LEU A 134 -7.19 -22.05 9.63
C LEU A 134 -8.06 -21.40 8.57
N GLU A 135 -8.25 -20.09 8.68
CA GLU A 135 -8.83 -19.24 7.63
C GLU A 135 -7.73 -18.43 6.97
N LEU A 136 -7.73 -18.35 5.65
CA LEU A 136 -6.85 -17.51 4.85
C LEU A 136 -7.54 -16.21 4.46
N LYS A 137 -6.89 -15.09 4.73
CA LYS A 137 -7.33 -13.76 4.28
C LYS A 137 -6.23 -13.10 3.47
N ASP A 138 -6.54 -12.78 2.22
CA ASP A 138 -5.63 -12.08 1.32
C ASP A 138 -5.98 -10.58 1.24
N LEU A 139 -5.05 -9.75 1.69
CA LEU A 139 -5.10 -8.30 1.64
C LEU A 139 -4.48 -7.85 0.32
N GLN A 140 -5.29 -7.87 -0.75
CA GLN A 140 -4.82 -7.61 -2.11
C GLN A 140 -4.83 -6.13 -2.53
N GLU A 141 -5.63 -5.31 -1.85
CA GLU A 141 -5.79 -3.89 -2.15
C GLU A 141 -5.36 -3.04 -0.95
N ASP A 142 -4.76 -1.89 -1.23
CA ASP A 142 -4.38 -0.95 -0.20
C ASP A 142 -5.62 -0.23 0.36
N SER A 143 -5.73 -0.17 1.69
CA SER A 143 -6.86 0.52 2.32
C SER A 143 -6.96 2.01 1.99
N LEU A 144 -5.85 2.64 1.56
CA LEU A 144 -5.79 4.03 1.15
C LEU A 144 -6.45 4.28 -0.21
N GLU A 145 -6.70 3.25 -1.02
CA GLU A 145 -7.47 3.37 -2.27
C GLU A 145 -8.98 3.34 -2.04
N ASN A 146 -9.42 2.91 -0.85
CA ASN A 146 -10.83 2.87 -0.50
C ASN A 146 -11.40 4.28 -0.27
N LYS A 147 -12.36 4.70 -1.10
CA LYS A 147 -12.95 6.05 -1.04
C LYS A 147 -13.59 6.42 0.30
N ASP A 148 -14.19 5.48 1.02
CA ASP A 148 -14.79 5.77 2.32
C ASP A 148 -13.72 5.89 3.42
N ARG A 149 -12.62 5.15 3.29
CA ARG A 149 -11.42 5.35 4.10
C ARG A 149 -10.79 6.71 3.83
N GLN A 150 -10.66 7.12 2.58
CA GLN A 150 -10.14 8.43 2.19
C GLN A 150 -10.95 9.57 2.84
N LYS A 151 -12.30 9.50 2.80
CA LYS A 151 -13.17 10.46 3.50
C LYS A 151 -12.94 10.47 5.02
N SER A 152 -12.76 9.29 5.62
CA SER A 152 -12.51 9.17 7.05
C SER A 152 -11.16 9.77 7.46
N ILE A 153 -10.13 9.57 6.63
CA ILE A 153 -8.81 10.19 6.78
C ILE A 153 -8.93 11.71 6.64
N ALA A 154 -9.58 12.20 5.59
CA ALA A 154 -9.75 13.64 5.37
C ALA A 154 -10.45 14.32 6.55
N LYS A 155 -11.50 13.68 7.09
CA LYS A 155 -12.20 14.16 8.29
C LYS A 155 -11.28 14.21 9.53
N LEU A 156 -10.39 13.23 9.69
CA LEU A 156 -9.44 13.17 10.81
C LEU A 156 -8.44 14.34 10.76
N PHE A 157 -7.98 14.69 9.57
CA PHE A 157 -6.95 15.71 9.35
C PHE A 157 -7.51 17.08 8.95
N LYS A 158 -8.83 17.30 9.08
CA LYS A 158 -9.52 18.53 8.63
C LYS A 158 -8.90 19.83 9.16
N ASP A 159 -8.40 19.81 10.40
CA ASP A 159 -7.91 20.99 11.11
C ASP A 159 -6.41 21.26 10.84
N ARG A 160 -5.73 20.38 10.10
CA ARG A 160 -4.36 20.63 9.62
C ARG A 160 -4.37 21.81 8.66
N VAL A 161 -3.32 22.64 8.66
CA VAL A 161 -3.20 23.79 7.75
C VAL A 161 -2.51 23.45 6.43
N ASP A 162 -1.82 22.32 6.37
CA ASP A 162 -1.01 21.89 5.23
C ASP A 162 -1.85 21.72 3.95
N TYR A 163 -1.27 22.09 2.80
CA TYR A 163 -1.88 21.87 1.49
C TYR A 163 -1.85 20.41 1.05
N ALA A 164 -0.80 19.69 1.46
CA ALA A 164 -0.63 18.27 1.20
C ALA A 164 -0.12 17.58 2.47
N ILE A 165 -0.73 16.45 2.82
CA ILE A 165 -0.51 15.73 4.07
C ILE A 165 0.03 14.34 3.74
N ASN A 166 1.24 14.06 4.24
CA ASN A 166 1.81 12.71 4.18
C ASN A 166 1.04 11.82 5.16
N ILE A 167 0.42 10.75 4.67
CA ILE A 167 -0.38 9.79 5.44
C ILE A 167 0.34 8.45 5.63
N ASP A 168 1.67 8.44 5.55
CA ASP A 168 2.46 7.28 5.95
C ASP A 168 2.16 6.88 7.40
N PRO A 169 1.70 5.64 7.67
CA PRO A 169 1.36 5.20 9.02
C PRO A 169 2.55 5.04 9.97
N LEU A 170 3.79 5.17 9.48
CA LEU A 170 4.98 5.26 10.33
C LEU A 170 5.21 6.65 10.93
N LEU A 171 4.57 7.70 10.37
CA LEU A 171 4.71 9.05 10.90
C LEU A 171 3.94 9.22 12.19
N ASP A 172 4.52 10.03 13.08
CA ASP A 172 3.82 10.52 14.26
C ASP A 172 3.06 11.80 13.92
N PHE A 173 1.73 11.70 14.00
CA PHE A 173 0.78 12.78 13.83
C PHE A 173 0.35 13.41 15.17
N GLY A 174 1.07 13.15 16.26
CA GLY A 174 0.71 13.59 17.61
C GLY A 174 -0.59 12.96 18.08
N ASP A 175 -1.53 13.78 18.55
CA ASP A 175 -2.83 13.33 19.08
C ASP A 175 -3.66 12.54 18.04
N LEU A 176 -3.41 12.74 16.74
CA LEU A 176 -4.13 12.06 15.66
C LEU A 176 -3.59 10.65 15.37
N THR A 177 -2.38 10.30 15.82
CA THR A 177 -1.70 9.04 15.49
C THR A 177 -2.55 7.83 15.88
N PHE A 178 -3.08 7.83 17.11
CA PHE A 178 -3.89 6.74 17.62
C PHE A 178 -5.17 6.55 16.79
N ASP A 179 -5.87 7.65 16.47
CA ASP A 179 -7.10 7.59 15.69
C ASP A 179 -6.85 7.15 14.25
N TYR A 180 -5.74 7.59 13.65
CA TYR A 180 -5.33 7.16 12.33
C TYR A 180 -5.01 5.66 12.30
N HIS A 181 -4.19 5.18 13.23
CA HIS A 181 -3.89 3.74 13.36
C HIS A 181 -5.14 2.92 13.62
N ARG A 182 -6.09 3.42 14.42
CA ARG A 182 -7.39 2.78 14.64
C ARG A 182 -8.20 2.66 13.35
N LEU A 183 -8.22 3.69 12.50
CA LEU A 183 -8.84 3.61 11.18
C LEU A 183 -8.20 2.48 10.37
N VAL A 184 -6.88 2.50 10.19
CA VAL A 184 -6.11 1.48 9.46
C VAL A 184 -6.42 0.08 9.98
N LYS A 185 -6.34 -0.12 11.31
CA LYS A 185 -6.62 -1.39 12.00
C LYS A 185 -8.00 -1.96 11.71
N ASN A 186 -9.02 -1.13 11.50
CA ASN A 186 -10.39 -1.61 11.25
C ASN A 186 -10.49 -2.49 9.99
N THR A 187 -9.63 -2.29 8.99
CA THR A 187 -9.57 -3.15 7.81
C THR A 187 -9.18 -4.58 8.20
N ILE A 188 -8.13 -4.72 9.01
CA ILE A 188 -7.66 -6.02 9.52
C ILE A 188 -8.70 -6.63 10.46
N LYS A 189 -9.25 -5.83 11.39
CA LYS A 189 -10.28 -6.26 12.33
C LYS A 189 -11.49 -6.89 11.63
N ASN A 190 -11.93 -6.33 10.51
CA ASN A 190 -13.04 -6.89 9.73
C ASN A 190 -12.72 -8.27 9.14
N GLN A 191 -11.46 -8.51 8.75
CA GLN A 191 -11.01 -9.83 8.29
C GLN A 191 -11.06 -10.86 9.42
N PHE A 192 -10.59 -10.50 10.62
CA PHE A 192 -10.71 -11.35 11.82
C PHE A 192 -12.17 -11.66 12.17
N LYS A 193 -13.06 -10.67 12.05
CA LYS A 193 -14.49 -10.88 12.30
C LYS A 193 -15.09 -11.91 11.32
N SER A 194 -14.83 -11.77 10.01
CA SER A 194 -15.29 -12.73 9.01
C SER A 194 -14.75 -14.14 9.28
N ALA A 195 -13.44 -14.25 9.50
CA ALA A 195 -12.76 -15.50 9.82
C ALA A 195 -13.35 -16.17 11.07
N SER A 196 -13.60 -15.37 12.12
CA SER A 196 -14.22 -15.87 13.34
C SER A 196 -15.62 -16.43 13.11
N ASP A 197 -16.41 -15.80 12.24
CA ASP A 197 -17.76 -16.26 11.91
C ASP A 197 -17.72 -17.59 11.14
N GLN A 198 -16.81 -17.72 10.16
CA GLN A 198 -16.52 -18.97 9.42
C GLN A 198 -16.14 -20.12 10.36
N ILE A 199 -15.15 -19.88 11.24
CA ILE A 199 -14.67 -20.89 12.20
C ILE A 199 -15.79 -21.31 13.16
N LYS A 200 -16.54 -20.36 13.74
CA LYS A 200 -17.65 -20.68 14.65
C LYS A 200 -18.71 -21.53 13.98
N GLN A 201 -19.07 -21.20 12.75
CA GLN A 201 -20.08 -21.94 12.00
C GLN A 201 -19.63 -23.38 11.74
N TYR A 202 -18.36 -23.57 11.38
CA TYR A 202 -17.80 -24.89 11.13
C TYR A 202 -17.66 -25.73 12.40
N LYS A 203 -17.16 -25.15 13.51
CA LYS A 203 -17.03 -25.83 14.81
C LYS A 203 -18.38 -26.33 15.37
N LYS A 204 -19.51 -25.68 15.04
CA LYS A 204 -20.84 -26.15 15.43
C LYS A 204 -21.19 -27.53 14.82
N LEU A 205 -20.69 -27.81 13.62
CA LEU A 205 -20.90 -29.08 12.92
C LEU A 205 -19.79 -30.09 13.23
N ASN A 206 -18.59 -29.59 13.55
CA ASN A 206 -17.39 -30.38 13.79
C ASN A 206 -16.75 -29.98 15.13
N PRO A 207 -17.29 -30.43 16.28
CA PRO A 207 -16.85 -29.98 17.60
C PRO A 207 -15.47 -30.49 18.03
N ASN A 208 -14.86 -31.40 17.25
CA ASN A 208 -13.56 -32.00 17.57
C ASN A 208 -12.37 -31.05 17.38
N PHE A 209 -12.56 -29.94 16.64
CA PHE A 209 -11.51 -28.94 16.42
C PHE A 209 -11.34 -28.04 17.65
N LYS A 210 -10.15 -28.07 18.25
CA LYS A 210 -9.85 -27.37 19.49
C LYS A 210 -9.40 -25.94 19.23
N ASN A 211 -8.34 -25.77 18.45
CA ASN A 211 -7.74 -24.47 18.21
C ASN A 211 -8.22 -23.86 16.88
N ALA A 212 -8.04 -22.56 16.73
CA ALA A 212 -8.19 -21.91 15.43
C ALA A 212 -7.27 -20.71 15.25
N GLY A 213 -6.77 -20.56 14.03
CA GLY A 213 -5.90 -19.48 13.62
C GLY A 213 -6.38 -18.80 12.34
N ILE A 214 -5.69 -17.74 11.98
CA ILE A 214 -5.88 -17.03 10.71
C ILE A 214 -4.53 -16.88 10.01
N ILE A 215 -4.52 -17.03 8.70
CA ILE A 215 -3.39 -16.72 7.84
C ILE A 215 -3.70 -15.41 7.15
N ILE A 216 -2.82 -14.42 7.27
CA ILE A 216 -2.96 -13.13 6.61
C ILE A 216 -1.88 -13.01 5.55
N LEU A 217 -2.31 -12.98 4.30
CA LEU A 217 -1.47 -12.64 3.16
C LEU A 217 -1.54 -11.14 2.94
N ASN A 218 -0.45 -10.44 3.24
CA ASN A 218 -0.32 -9.03 2.91
C ASN A 218 0.45 -8.88 1.59
N THR A 219 -0.28 -8.95 0.48
CA THR A 219 0.27 -8.90 -0.89
C THR A 219 -0.09 -7.62 -1.65
N GLY A 220 -0.87 -6.73 -1.03
CA GLY A 220 -1.27 -5.45 -1.61
C GLY A 220 -1.70 -4.37 -0.62
N PHE A 221 -1.68 -4.62 0.70
CA PHE A 221 -1.79 -3.54 1.69
C PHE A 221 -0.41 -2.93 1.96
N GLU A 222 0.14 -2.33 0.90
CA GLU A 222 1.52 -1.89 0.76
C GLU A 222 1.92 -0.79 1.75
N SER A 223 1.01 0.15 2.00
CA SER A 223 1.21 1.28 2.90
C SER A 223 1.37 0.88 4.36
N LEU A 224 0.98 -0.35 4.73
CA LEU A 224 1.10 -0.86 6.09
C LEU A 224 2.39 -1.71 6.25
N PRO A 225 3.40 -1.23 7.01
CA PRO A 225 4.62 -2.00 7.25
C PRO A 225 4.37 -3.23 8.12
N ASN A 226 5.18 -4.28 7.95
CA ASN A 226 5.00 -5.56 8.63
C ASN A 226 4.98 -5.42 10.17
N GLU A 227 5.89 -4.62 10.74
CA GLU A 227 5.92 -4.39 12.19
C GLU A 227 4.64 -3.73 12.73
N LEU A 228 4.04 -2.83 11.96
CA LEU A 228 2.80 -2.17 12.36
C LEU A 228 1.60 -3.12 12.18
N LEU A 229 1.58 -3.92 11.11
CA LEU A 229 0.62 -5.00 10.91
C LEU A 229 0.66 -5.98 12.09
N LYS A 230 1.84 -6.44 12.48
CA LYS A 230 2.06 -7.34 13.63
C LYS A 230 1.49 -6.76 14.92
N LYS A 231 1.78 -5.49 15.23
CA LYS A 231 1.24 -4.79 16.41
C LYS A 231 -0.30 -4.72 16.38
N MET A 232 -0.88 -4.38 15.22
CA MET A 232 -2.34 -4.31 15.05
C MET A 232 -2.99 -5.69 15.21
N VAL A 233 -2.38 -6.73 14.66
CA VAL A 233 -2.86 -8.12 14.79
C VAL A 233 -2.78 -8.60 16.24
N ALA A 234 -1.67 -8.33 16.94
CA ALA A 234 -1.54 -8.67 18.35
C ALA A 234 -2.63 -8.00 19.20
N ASP A 235 -2.90 -6.72 18.95
CA ASP A 235 -3.98 -5.99 19.62
C ASP A 235 -5.37 -6.60 19.34
N ILE A 236 -5.65 -6.97 18.08
CA ILE A 236 -6.92 -7.63 17.71
C ILE A 236 -7.07 -8.99 18.40
N LEU A 237 -6.03 -9.83 18.40
CA LEU A 237 -6.05 -11.14 19.06
C LEU A 237 -6.30 -11.01 20.57
N ASN A 238 -5.73 -10.00 21.21
CA ASN A 238 -5.87 -9.81 22.65
C ASN A 238 -7.23 -9.23 23.05
N ASN A 239 -7.82 -8.37 22.22
CA ASN A 239 -8.94 -7.52 22.63
C ASN A 239 -10.25 -7.77 21.88
N GLU A 240 -10.22 -8.34 20.68
CA GLU A 240 -11.37 -8.32 19.76
C GLU A 240 -11.94 -9.71 19.44
N THR A 241 -11.20 -10.79 19.72
CA THR A 241 -11.66 -12.16 19.45
C THR A 241 -11.17 -13.14 20.51
N LYS A 242 -11.99 -14.16 20.80
CA LYS A 242 -11.61 -15.34 21.59
C LYS A 242 -11.63 -16.63 20.76
N THR A 243 -12.04 -16.52 19.49
CA THR A 243 -12.21 -17.67 18.59
C THR A 243 -10.95 -17.97 17.81
N ILE A 244 -10.22 -16.92 17.44
CA ILE A 244 -8.94 -17.01 16.76
C ILE A 244 -7.89 -16.75 17.81
N GLU A 245 -6.98 -17.70 18.00
CA GLU A 245 -5.99 -17.68 19.09
C GLU A 245 -4.62 -17.20 18.61
N PHE A 246 -4.36 -17.32 17.32
CA PHE A 246 -3.10 -16.95 16.70
C PHE A 246 -3.28 -16.53 15.23
N ALA A 247 -2.26 -15.88 14.69
CA ALA A 247 -2.18 -15.51 13.30
C ALA A 247 -0.81 -15.85 12.70
N PHE A 248 -0.80 -16.38 11.48
CA PHE A 248 0.38 -16.40 10.61
C PHE A 248 0.32 -15.20 9.68
N LEU A 249 1.35 -14.37 9.68
CA LEU A 249 1.47 -13.21 8.80
C LEU A 249 2.49 -13.52 7.73
N PHE A 250 2.10 -13.36 6.47
CA PHE A 250 3.03 -13.38 5.34
C PHE A 250 2.89 -12.08 4.56
N SER A 251 3.93 -11.24 4.63
CA SER A 251 4.00 -9.99 3.87
C SER A 251 4.91 -10.16 2.67
N GLN A 252 4.42 -9.79 1.49
CA GLN A 252 5.19 -9.73 0.26
C GLN A 252 5.15 -8.30 -0.28
N LYS A 253 6.32 -7.71 -0.53
CA LYS A 253 6.43 -6.38 -1.15
C LYS A 253 7.55 -6.37 -2.17
N MET A 254 7.42 -5.48 -3.16
CA MET A 254 8.43 -5.28 -4.19
C MET A 254 8.52 -3.80 -4.54
N GLN A 255 9.74 -3.32 -4.73
CA GLN A 255 10.00 -2.02 -5.33
C GLN A 255 11.04 -2.18 -6.43
N THR A 256 10.89 -1.45 -7.53
CA THR A 256 11.91 -1.40 -8.58
C THR A 256 11.96 -0.04 -9.27
N ASN A 257 13.16 0.34 -9.71
CA ASN A 257 13.41 1.47 -10.61
C ASN A 257 13.82 1.00 -12.02
N GLY A 258 13.64 -0.30 -12.29
CA GLY A 258 14.02 -0.98 -13.53
C GLY A 258 15.48 -1.43 -13.61
N TRP A 259 16.36 -0.95 -12.72
CA TRP A 259 17.75 -1.39 -12.59
C TRP A 259 18.00 -2.12 -11.28
N ASN A 260 17.51 -1.53 -10.20
CA ASN A 260 17.48 -2.12 -8.88
C ASN A 260 16.10 -2.69 -8.61
N LEU A 261 16.08 -3.82 -7.92
CA LEU A 261 14.89 -4.52 -7.47
C LEU A 261 15.11 -4.85 -6.00
N ASP A 262 14.19 -4.41 -5.15
CA ASP A 262 14.10 -4.84 -3.76
C ASP A 262 12.81 -5.63 -3.61
N SER A 263 12.90 -6.83 -3.04
CA SER A 263 11.73 -7.65 -2.74
C SER A 263 11.87 -8.26 -1.36
N VAL A 264 10.83 -8.08 -0.57
CA VAL A 264 10.79 -8.44 0.84
C VAL A 264 9.69 -9.48 1.04
N PHE A 265 10.07 -10.60 1.64
CA PHE A 265 9.19 -11.69 2.07
C PHE A 265 9.37 -11.86 3.57
N LEU A 266 8.32 -11.63 4.35
CA LEU A 266 8.38 -11.71 5.82
C LEU A 266 7.28 -12.64 6.33
N SER A 267 7.69 -13.66 7.06
CA SER A 267 6.82 -14.66 7.69
C SER A 267 6.92 -14.56 9.22
N GLU A 268 5.79 -14.34 9.90
CA GLU A 268 5.76 -14.16 11.35
C GLU A 268 4.53 -14.77 12.03
N TRP A 269 4.74 -15.22 13.26
CA TRP A 269 3.70 -15.71 14.15
C TRP A 269 3.28 -14.63 15.16
N VAL A 270 1.99 -14.57 15.47
CA VAL A 270 1.43 -13.71 16.52
C VAL A 270 0.38 -14.48 17.33
N GLY A 271 0.38 -14.33 18.65
CA GLY A 271 -0.60 -14.95 19.54
C GLY A 271 -0.17 -16.30 20.11
N ASN A 272 -1.14 -17.12 20.51
CA ASN A 272 -0.92 -18.42 21.16
C ASN A 272 -0.81 -19.52 20.11
N VAL A 273 0.40 -19.72 19.57
CA VAL A 273 0.63 -20.66 18.46
C VAL A 273 0.84 -22.10 18.96
N PRO A 274 0.07 -23.09 18.51
CA PRO A 274 0.31 -24.50 18.80
C PRO A 274 1.61 -25.02 18.17
N ASN A 275 2.26 -26.00 18.79
CA ASN A 275 3.53 -26.55 18.28
C ASN A 275 3.36 -27.27 16.94
N GLU A 276 2.18 -27.85 16.72
CA GLU A 276 1.82 -28.63 15.54
C GLU A 276 1.86 -27.81 14.26
N ILE A 277 1.68 -26.49 14.35
CA ILE A 277 1.63 -25.59 13.20
C ILE A 277 2.93 -24.81 12.97
N LEU A 278 3.90 -24.89 13.89
CA LEU A 278 5.14 -24.09 13.80
C LEU A 278 5.92 -24.36 12.51
N LYS A 279 5.88 -25.60 12.00
CA LYS A 279 6.53 -26.01 10.75
C LYS A 279 6.04 -25.27 9.51
N LEU A 280 4.83 -24.69 9.54
CA LEU A 280 4.29 -23.93 8.42
C LEU A 280 5.20 -22.76 8.04
N LYS A 281 5.91 -22.16 9.01
CA LYS A 281 6.87 -21.09 8.72
C LYS A 281 8.06 -21.60 7.91
N ASP A 282 8.65 -22.72 8.33
CA ASP A 282 9.83 -23.29 7.65
C ASP A 282 9.50 -23.67 6.19
N GLU A 283 8.32 -24.26 5.98
CA GLU A 283 7.81 -24.62 4.65
C GLU A 283 7.47 -23.39 3.79
N MET A 284 7.01 -22.31 4.42
CA MET A 284 6.80 -21.02 3.74
C MET A 284 8.14 -20.43 3.27
N ASP A 285 9.15 -20.46 4.13
CA ASP A 285 10.49 -19.96 3.82
C ASP A 285 11.14 -20.82 2.70
N GLU A 286 10.97 -22.15 2.73
CA GLU A 286 11.39 -23.04 1.64
C GLU A 286 10.64 -22.76 0.33
N LEU A 287 9.33 -22.53 0.37
CA LEU A 287 8.57 -22.20 -0.83
C LEU A 287 9.00 -20.86 -1.44
N VAL A 288 9.38 -19.88 -0.61
CA VAL A 288 9.99 -18.62 -1.08
C VAL A 288 11.28 -18.92 -1.83
N GLU A 289 12.18 -19.71 -1.27
CA GLU A 289 13.43 -20.08 -1.93
C GLU A 289 13.19 -20.77 -3.28
N ILE A 290 12.29 -21.76 -3.32
CA ILE A 290 11.92 -22.48 -4.54
C ILE A 290 11.42 -21.51 -5.62
N LYS A 291 10.46 -20.66 -5.29
CA LYS A 291 9.89 -19.71 -6.26
C LYS A 291 10.91 -18.68 -6.74
N MET A 292 11.81 -18.22 -5.87
CA MET A 292 12.87 -17.29 -6.26
C MET A 292 13.91 -17.97 -7.16
N ILE A 293 14.24 -19.25 -6.93
CA ILE A 293 15.09 -20.04 -7.82
C ILE A 293 14.42 -20.25 -9.18
N GLU A 294 13.13 -20.61 -9.19
CA GLU A 294 12.35 -20.81 -10.42
C GLU A 294 12.27 -19.52 -11.25
N MET A 295 12.04 -18.38 -10.61
CA MET A 295 12.03 -17.07 -11.27
C MET A 295 13.34 -16.74 -11.99
N VAL A 296 14.50 -17.17 -11.45
CA VAL A 296 15.81 -16.95 -12.09
C VAL A 296 16.05 -17.96 -13.21
N ARG A 297 15.54 -19.19 -13.10
CA ARG A 297 15.75 -20.27 -14.06
C ARG A 297 14.81 -20.23 -15.26
N GLU A 298 13.57 -19.85 -15.03
CA GLU A 298 12.49 -19.88 -16.01
C GLU A 298 11.80 -18.50 -16.02
N ASN A 299 11.56 -17.94 -17.21
CA ASN A 299 10.67 -16.79 -17.41
C ASN A 299 9.21 -17.24 -17.19
N ASN A 300 8.90 -17.70 -15.99
CA ASN A 300 7.63 -18.35 -15.69
C ASN A 300 6.49 -17.33 -15.63
N SER A 301 5.41 -17.63 -16.35
CA SER A 301 4.23 -16.77 -16.53
C SER A 301 3.27 -16.75 -15.33
N SER A 302 3.80 -16.87 -14.11
CA SER A 302 2.97 -16.79 -12.90
C SER A 302 2.43 -15.37 -12.71
N LYS A 303 1.34 -15.20 -11.95
CA LYS A 303 0.90 -13.86 -11.54
C LYS A 303 2.05 -13.17 -10.81
N THR A 304 2.42 -11.98 -11.25
CA THR A 304 3.49 -11.20 -10.64
C THR A 304 2.94 -10.22 -9.62
N ILE A 305 3.71 -9.93 -8.57
CA ILE A 305 3.40 -8.78 -7.71
C ILE A 305 3.75 -7.49 -8.45
N GLU A 306 2.96 -6.43 -8.23
CA GLU A 306 3.28 -5.10 -8.77
C GLU A 306 4.30 -4.39 -7.88
N SER A 307 5.09 -3.49 -8.48
CA SER A 307 5.95 -2.60 -7.68
C SER A 307 5.06 -1.66 -6.89
N GLN A 308 5.45 -1.36 -5.65
CA GLN A 308 4.76 -0.38 -4.82
C GLN A 308 4.69 0.97 -5.53
N LYS A 309 3.52 1.60 -5.48
CA LYS A 309 3.25 2.89 -6.14
C LYS A 309 2.71 3.92 -5.14
N PRO A 310 3.07 5.21 -5.27
CA PRO A 310 2.44 6.24 -4.47
C PRO A 310 0.91 6.26 -4.64
N ILE A 311 0.23 6.50 -3.53
CA ILE A 311 -1.23 6.69 -3.47
C ILE A 311 -1.48 8.14 -3.11
N SER A 312 -2.32 8.82 -3.88
CA SER A 312 -2.74 10.19 -3.59
C SER A 312 -4.22 10.40 -3.86
N PHE A 313 -4.85 11.27 -3.09
CA PHE A 313 -6.22 11.72 -3.32
C PHE A 313 -6.40 13.15 -2.81
N GLU A 314 -7.45 13.83 -3.29
CA GLU A 314 -7.80 15.18 -2.86
C GLU A 314 -9.22 15.19 -2.29
N ILE A 315 -9.36 15.78 -1.11
CA ILE A 315 -10.64 16.00 -0.43
C ILE A 315 -10.54 17.33 0.32
N ASP A 316 -11.60 18.14 0.25
CA ASP A 316 -11.74 19.40 0.98
C ASP A 316 -10.53 20.35 0.80
N ASN A 317 -10.06 20.47 -0.45
CA ASN A 317 -8.96 21.36 -0.82
C ASN A 317 -7.64 21.01 -0.13
N LYS A 318 -7.40 19.72 0.09
CA LYS A 318 -6.18 19.13 0.63
C LYS A 318 -5.82 17.87 -0.12
N VAL A 319 -4.53 17.73 -0.42
CA VAL A 319 -3.99 16.48 -0.95
C VAL A 319 -3.55 15.58 0.20
N PHE A 320 -3.88 14.31 0.12
CA PHE A 320 -3.37 13.28 1.01
C PHE A 320 -2.52 12.35 0.17
N PHE A 321 -1.32 12.02 0.65
CA PHE A 321 -0.43 11.15 -0.11
C PHE A 321 0.32 10.18 0.78
N TRP A 322 0.50 8.97 0.29
CA TRP A 322 1.48 8.02 0.79
C TRP A 322 2.51 7.76 -0.32
N ASN A 323 3.78 7.74 0.05
CA ASN A 323 4.88 7.53 -0.86
C ASN A 323 5.75 6.37 -0.34
N PRO A 324 5.84 5.22 -1.05
CA PRO A 324 6.73 4.12 -0.68
C PRO A 324 8.23 4.48 -0.79
N GLY A 325 8.55 5.70 -1.22
CA GLY A 325 9.91 6.15 -1.50
C GLY A 325 10.31 5.86 -2.93
N GLN A 326 11.56 6.19 -3.24
CA GLN A 326 12.18 5.92 -4.53
C GLN A 326 13.46 5.12 -4.32
N MET A 327 13.64 4.06 -5.11
CA MET A 327 14.92 3.37 -5.16
C MET A 327 15.95 4.24 -5.88
N LYS A 328 17.07 4.51 -5.20
CA LYS A 328 18.21 5.20 -5.81
C LYS A 328 18.86 4.35 -6.88
N PHE A 329 19.49 5.02 -7.84
CA PHE A 329 20.32 4.32 -8.81
C PHE A 329 21.63 3.84 -8.20
N PRO A 330 22.28 2.80 -8.76
CA PRO A 330 23.59 2.34 -8.28
C PRO A 330 24.70 3.41 -8.36
N TRP A 331 24.52 4.46 -9.16
CA TRP A 331 25.50 5.53 -9.39
C TRP A 331 25.16 6.85 -8.68
N GLU A 332 24.08 6.89 -7.90
CA GLU A 332 23.70 8.01 -7.00
C GLU A 332 24.12 7.71 -5.56
#